data_AF-A0A9D9XMA1-F1
#
_entry.id   AF-A0A9D9XMA1-F1
#
_cell.length_a   1.000
_cell.length_b   1.000
_cell.length_c   1.000
_cell.angle_alpha   90.00
_cell.angle_beta   90.00
_cell.angle_gamma   90.00
#
_symmetry.space_group_name_H-M   'P 1'
#
loop_
_entity.id
_entity.type
_entity.pdbx_description
1 polymer ?
#
loop_
_entity_poly.entity_id
_entity_poly.type
_entity_poly.pdbx_seq_one_letter_code
_entity_poly.pdbx_strand_id
1 'polypeptide(L)'
;LINIQFAIKDGKVYVIEANPRASRTTPFIAKAYQIPYLNIATKIMMGVNKLKDFTYEKKLTGFAIKEPVFSFDKFPNVNKELGPEMKSTGEAIRFIKDLRDPYFRKLYKDRSMYLSK
;
A
#
# COMPACT_ATOMS: atom_id res chain seq x y z
N LEU A 1 -5.27 12.32 -9.21
CA LEU A 1 -4.39 11.44 -8.42
C LEU A 1 -3.47 10.71 -9.38
N ILE A 2 -2.21 10.51 -9.02
CA ILE A 2 -1.24 9.74 -9.81
C ILE A 2 -0.51 8.79 -8.88
N ASN A 3 -0.24 7.57 -9.36
CA ASN A 3 0.58 6.59 -8.67
C ASN A 3 1.77 6.22 -9.54
N ILE A 4 2.98 6.32 -8.99
CA ILE A 4 4.23 6.01 -9.69
C ILE A 4 4.91 4.88 -8.92
N GLN A 5 5.36 3.85 -9.64
CA GLN A 5 6.08 2.71 -9.09
C GLN A 5 7.55 2.81 -9.46
N PHE A 6 8.43 2.56 -8.48
CA PHE A 6 9.88 2.65 -8.65
C PHE A 6 10.57 1.37 -8.20
N ALA A 7 11.71 1.07 -8.82
CA ALA A 7 12.69 0.10 -8.31
C ALA A 7 13.97 0.85 -7.88
N ILE A 8 14.55 0.47 -6.74
CA ILE A 8 15.80 1.06 -6.24
C ILE A 8 16.83 -0.06 -6.12
N LYS A 9 17.96 0.09 -6.81
CA LYS A 9 19.08 -0.86 -6.76
C LYS A 9 20.40 -0.10 -6.80
N ASP A 10 21.29 -0.42 -5.87
CA ASP A 10 22.64 0.19 -5.77
C ASP A 10 22.62 1.73 -5.78
N GLY A 11 21.65 2.31 -5.07
CA GLY A 11 21.44 3.77 -5.00
C GLY A 11 20.82 4.41 -6.26
N LYS A 12 20.56 3.63 -7.32
CA LYS A 12 19.91 4.12 -8.55
C LYS A 12 18.40 3.89 -8.49
N VAL A 13 17.66 4.92 -8.89
CA VAL A 13 16.19 4.91 -8.94
C VAL A 13 15.73 4.69 -10.38
N TYR A 14 14.88 3.69 -10.58
CA TYR A 14 14.29 3.34 -11.88
C TYR A 14 12.77 3.49 -11.80
N VAL A 15 12.16 4.03 -12.85
CA VAL A 15 10.69 4.09 -12.98
C VAL A 15 10.21 2.78 -13.61
N ILE A 16 9.21 2.15 -12.98
CA ILE A 16 8.54 0.96 -13.53
C ILE A 16 7.34 1.41 -14.37
N GLU A 17 6.42 2.16 -13.77
CA GLU A 17 5.22 2.66 -14.43
C GLU A 17 4.63 3.89 -13.72
N ALA A 18 3.80 4.64 -14.44
CA ALA A 18 3.00 5.74 -13.91
C ALA A 18 1.53 5.55 -14.29
N ASN A 19 0.67 5.44 -13.29
CA ASN A 19 -0.78 5.32 -13.44
C ASN A 19 -1.44 6.67 -13.12
N PRO A 20 -1.98 7.40 -14.11
CA PRO A 20 -2.64 8.70 -13.91
C PRO A 20 -4.06 8.56 -13.32
N ARG A 21 -4.20 7.71 -12.29
CA ARG A 21 -5.46 7.42 -11.59
C ARG A 21 -5.19 7.08 -10.13
N ALA A 22 -6.26 6.98 -9.35
CA ALA A 22 -6.17 6.40 -8.01
C ALA A 22 -5.68 4.93 -8.11
N SER A 23 -4.83 4.55 -7.15
CA SER A 23 -4.34 3.19 -7.02
C SER A 23 -5.05 2.47 -5.87
N ARG A 24 -4.88 1.16 -5.82
CA ARG A 24 -5.39 0.33 -4.71
C ARG A 24 -4.70 0.62 -3.37
N THR A 25 -3.63 1.43 -3.36
CA THR A 25 -2.99 1.88 -2.12
C THR A 25 -3.59 3.17 -1.59
N THR A 26 -4.38 3.91 -2.37
CA THR A 26 -4.97 5.18 -1.92
C THR A 26 -5.86 5.04 -0.68
N PRO A 27 -6.76 4.03 -0.54
CA PRO A 27 -7.56 3.87 0.67
C PRO A 27 -6.72 3.55 1.92
N PHE A 28 -5.65 2.74 1.76
CA PHE A 28 -4.71 2.45 2.84
C PHE A 28 -4.02 3.72 3.35
N ILE A 29 -3.47 4.53 2.44
CA ILE A 29 -2.79 5.80 2.78
C ILE A 29 -3.78 6.78 3.43
N ALA A 30 -5.01 6.85 2.91
CA ALA A 30 -6.07 7.69 3.47
C ALA A 30 -6.40 7.32 4.92
N LYS A 31 -6.60 6.03 5.20
CA LYS A 31 -6.85 5.53 6.57
C LYS A 31 -5.64 5.72 7.46
N ALA A 32 -4.43 5.43 6.97
CA ALA A 32 -3.21 5.53 7.75
C ALA A 32 -2.96 6.96 8.26
N TYR A 33 -3.08 7.95 7.38
CA TYR A 33 -2.85 9.35 7.74
C TYR A 33 -4.10 10.08 8.24
N GLN A 34 -5.27 9.44 8.19
CA GLN A 34 -6.59 10.06 8.44
C GLN A 34 -6.85 11.28 7.55
N ILE A 35 -6.42 11.20 6.29
CA ILE A 35 -6.61 12.26 5.30
C ILE A 35 -7.54 11.74 4.20
N PRO A 36 -8.66 12.43 3.89
CA PRO A 36 -9.62 11.99 2.89
C PRO A 36 -9.15 12.33 1.47
N TYR A 37 -8.02 11.76 1.03
CA TYR A 37 -7.39 12.09 -0.27
C TYR A 37 -8.33 11.96 -1.46
N LEU A 38 -9.26 10.99 -1.45
CA LEU A 38 -10.23 10.82 -2.53
C LEU A 38 -11.21 12.00 -2.59
N ASN A 39 -11.77 12.41 -1.44
CA ASN A 39 -12.69 13.55 -1.36
C ASN A 39 -11.98 14.85 -1.80
N ILE A 40 -10.74 15.04 -1.36
CA ILE A 40 -9.92 16.20 -1.75
C ILE A 40 -9.69 16.19 -3.25
N ALA A 41 -9.27 15.06 -3.82
CA ALA A 41 -9.06 14.92 -5.25
C ALA A 41 -10.34 15.18 -6.06
N THR A 42 -11.49 14.69 -5.60
CA THR A 42 -12.79 14.95 -6.23
C THR A 42 -13.14 16.43 -6.21
N LYS A 43 -13.01 17.11 -5.07
CA LYS A 43 -13.28 18.56 -4.96
C LYS A 43 -12.39 19.39 -5.90
N ILE A 44 -11.14 18.98 -6.07
CA ILE A 44 -10.21 19.60 -7.02
C ILE A 44 -10.64 19.34 -8.47
N MET A 45 -10.98 18.09 -8.81
CA MET A 45 -11.46 17.74 -10.15
C MET A 45 -12.74 18.48 -10.53
N MET A 46 -13.62 18.74 -9.56
CA MET A 46 -14.85 19.51 -9.74
C MET A 46 -14.64 21.03 -9.77
N GLY A 47 -13.41 21.52 -9.59
CA GLY A 47 -13.11 22.96 -9.56
C GLY A 47 -13.60 23.70 -8.30
N VAL A 48 -14.14 22.98 -7.30
CA VAL A 48 -14.68 23.55 -6.05
C VAL A 48 -13.55 24.09 -5.17
N ASN A 49 -12.39 23.45 -5.22
CA ASN A 49 -11.21 23.83 -4.42
C ASN A 49 -9.92 23.67 -5.23
N LYS A 50 -8.90 24.43 -4.85
CA LYS A 50 -7.51 24.22 -5.24
C LYS A 50 -6.77 23.45 -4.16
N LEU A 51 -5.60 22.89 -4.50
CA LEU A 51 -4.74 22.20 -3.53
C LEU A 51 -4.41 23.04 -2.29
N LYS A 52 -4.20 24.34 -2.47
CA LYS A 52 -3.88 25.29 -1.39
C LYS A 52 -5.01 25.51 -0.38
N ASP A 53 -6.23 25.11 -0.70
CA ASP A 53 -7.41 25.33 0.14
C ASP A 53 -7.57 24.23 1.21
N PHE A 54 -6.70 23.22 1.21
CA PHE A 54 -6.72 22.11 2.14
C PHE A 54 -5.52 22.15 3.09
N THR A 55 -5.76 21.96 4.38
CA THR A 55 -4.73 21.69 5.39
C THR A 55 -4.63 20.19 5.61
N TYR A 56 -3.40 19.67 5.61
CA TYR A 56 -3.12 18.24 5.75
C TYR A 56 -2.46 17.95 7.09
N GLU A 57 -3.25 17.59 8.09
CA GLU A 57 -2.73 17.10 9.38
C GLU A 57 -2.54 15.58 9.32
N LYS A 58 -1.28 15.14 9.36
CA LYS A 58 -0.95 13.72 9.41
C LYS A 58 -1.11 13.23 10.85
N LYS A 59 -2.12 12.38 11.09
CA LYS A 59 -2.42 11.85 12.43
C LYS A 59 -1.81 10.48 12.72
N LEU A 60 -1.03 9.92 11.79
CA LEU A 60 -0.39 8.61 11.99
C LEU A 60 0.64 8.70 13.11
N THR A 61 0.43 7.93 14.17
CA THR A 61 1.43 7.66 15.21
C THR A 61 2.02 6.26 14.99
N GLY A 62 3.35 6.14 15.06
CA GLY A 62 4.03 4.89 14.75
C GLY A 62 3.99 4.53 13.25
N PHE A 63 3.56 3.31 12.94
CA PHE A 63 3.57 2.77 11.57
C PHE A 63 2.23 2.13 11.22
N ALA A 64 1.88 2.21 9.93
CA ALA A 64 0.79 1.46 9.33
C ALA A 64 1.36 0.41 8.37
N ILE A 65 0.94 -0.84 8.52
CA ILE A 65 1.35 -1.97 7.70
C ILE A 65 0.17 -2.41 6.84
N LYS A 66 0.41 -2.58 5.55
CA LYS A 66 -0.53 -3.17 4.59
C LYS A 66 -0.09 -4.60 4.31
N GLU A 67 -0.96 -5.57 4.58
CA GLU A 67 -0.67 -7.00 4.40
C GLU A 67 -1.65 -7.61 3.38
N PRO A 68 -1.16 -8.37 2.39
CA PRO A 68 -2.02 -9.08 1.45
C PRO A 68 -2.72 -10.27 2.11
N VAL A 69 -3.98 -10.50 1.74
CA VAL A 69 -4.73 -11.71 2.11
C VAL A 69 -4.86 -12.60 0.88
N PHE A 70 -4.52 -13.87 1.04
CA PHE A 70 -4.59 -14.87 -0.02
C PHE A 70 -5.73 -15.86 0.22
N SER A 71 -6.35 -16.35 -0.85
CA SER A 71 -7.42 -17.34 -0.80
C SER A 71 -6.95 -18.73 -1.24
N PHE A 72 -5.68 -19.08 -0.98
CA PHE A 72 -5.10 -20.35 -1.44
C PHE A 72 -5.84 -21.59 -0.92
N ASP A 73 -6.48 -21.50 0.24
CA ASP A 73 -7.28 -22.61 0.80
C ASP A 73 -8.49 -22.97 -0.09
N LYS A 74 -8.97 -22.02 -0.90
CA LYS A 74 -10.05 -22.27 -1.86
C LYS A 74 -9.55 -22.94 -3.15
N PHE A 75 -8.24 -22.98 -3.38
CA PHE A 75 -7.62 -23.46 -4.62
C PHE A 75 -6.41 -24.36 -4.31
N PRO A 76 -6.62 -25.59 -3.81
CA PRO A 76 -5.56 -26.45 -3.29
C PRO A 76 -4.50 -26.85 -4.33
N ASN A 77 -4.87 -26.92 -5.61
CA ASN A 77 -3.99 -27.34 -6.71
C ASN A 77 -3.25 -26.17 -7.39
N VAL A 78 -3.40 -24.94 -6.90
CA VAL A 78 -2.77 -23.76 -7.52
C VAL A 78 -1.41 -23.49 -6.89
N ASN A 79 -0.44 -23.12 -7.74
CA ASN A 79 0.88 -22.72 -7.28
C ASN A 79 0.79 -21.46 -6.38
N LYS A 80 1.20 -21.62 -5.12
CA LYS A 80 1.21 -20.58 -4.08
C LYS A 80 2.41 -19.63 -4.16
N GLU A 81 3.35 -19.88 -5.07
CA GLU A 81 4.50 -19.00 -5.31
C GLU A 81 4.05 -17.63 -5.83
N LEU A 82 4.66 -16.58 -5.30
CA LEU A 82 4.51 -15.20 -5.70
C LEU A 82 5.52 -14.91 -6.80
N GLY A 83 5.05 -14.30 -7.88
CA GLY A 83 5.86 -13.83 -8.99
C GLY A 83 5.45 -12.40 -9.39
N PRO A 84 5.73 -11.99 -10.64
CA PRO A 84 5.33 -10.69 -11.16
C PRO A 84 3.81 -10.48 -11.20
N GLU A 85 3.05 -11.57 -11.28
CA GLU A 85 1.59 -11.54 -11.28
C GLU A 85 1.03 -11.47 -9.86
N MET A 86 0.02 -10.61 -9.66
CA MET A 86 -0.64 -10.47 -8.37
C MET A 86 -1.66 -11.58 -8.12
N LYS A 87 -1.47 -12.31 -7.01
CA LYS A 87 -2.35 -13.42 -6.59
C LYS A 87 -3.23 -13.14 -5.36
N SER A 88 -3.04 -12.03 -4.65
CA SER A 88 -3.80 -11.74 -3.43
C SER A 88 -5.21 -11.24 -3.75
N THR A 89 -6.18 -11.63 -2.93
CA THR A 89 -7.61 -11.30 -3.11
C THR A 89 -8.09 -10.16 -2.21
N GLY A 90 -7.35 -9.87 -1.13
CA GLY A 90 -7.70 -8.81 -0.19
C GLY A 90 -6.48 -8.19 0.47
N GLU A 91 -6.74 -7.26 1.39
CA GLU A 91 -5.72 -6.55 2.16
C GLU A 91 -6.20 -6.29 3.60
N ALA A 92 -5.29 -6.40 4.55
CA ALA A 92 -5.48 -5.99 5.94
C ALA A 92 -4.59 -4.80 6.28
N ILE A 93 -5.06 -3.94 7.19
CA ILE A 93 -4.28 -2.86 7.77
C ILE A 93 -3.99 -3.17 9.24
N ARG A 94 -2.74 -2.95 9.66
CA ARG A 94 -2.29 -3.04 11.04
C ARG A 94 -1.58 -1.76 11.43
N PHE A 95 -1.84 -1.28 12.65
CA PHE A 95 -1.17 -0.13 13.22
C PHE A 95 -0.29 -0.59 14.37
N ILE A 96 0.97 -0.18 14.36
CA ILE A 96 1.96 -0.55 15.37
C ILE A 96 2.67 0.71 15.87
N LYS A 97 3.11 0.68 17.13
CA LYS A 97 3.82 1.82 17.73
C LYS A 97 5.23 1.98 17.14
N ASP A 98 5.95 0.88 17.00
CA ASP A 98 7.32 0.86 16.51
C ASP A 98 7.68 -0.50 15.91
N LEU A 99 8.82 -0.58 15.22
CA LEU A 99 9.28 -1.80 14.52
C LEU A 99 9.75 -2.93 15.46
N ARG A 100 9.70 -2.75 16.79
CA ARG A 100 9.94 -3.82 17.76
C ARG A 100 8.68 -4.63 18.05
N ASP A 101 7.54 -4.22 17.50
CA ASP A 101 6.28 -4.95 17.59
C ASP A 101 6.45 -6.43 17.21
N PRO A 102 6.05 -7.39 18.08
CA PRO A 102 6.22 -8.82 17.83
C PRO A 102 5.56 -9.29 16.54
N TYR A 103 4.41 -8.71 16.18
CA TYR A 103 3.68 -9.05 14.95
C TYR A 103 4.51 -8.67 13.73
N PHE A 104 5.04 -7.45 13.70
CA PHE A 104 5.87 -6.99 12.59
C PHE A 104 7.14 -7.82 12.45
N ARG A 105 7.80 -8.15 13.56
CA ARG A 105 9.02 -8.97 13.53
C ARG A 105 8.76 -10.37 12.98
N LYS A 106 7.64 -10.99 13.35
CA LYS A 106 7.22 -12.28 12.79
C LYS A 106 6.97 -12.15 11.29
N LEU A 107 6.15 -11.17 10.87
CA LEU A 107 5.85 -10.91 9.46
C LEU A 107 7.12 -10.68 8.63
N TYR A 108 8.07 -9.91 9.16
CA TYR A 108 9.33 -9.60 8.48
C TYR A 108 10.23 -10.83 8.33
N LYS A 109 10.22 -11.76 9.30
CA LYS A 109 10.91 -13.05 9.21
C LYS A 109 10.30 -13.93 8.12
N ASP A 110 8.99 -13.88 7.98
CA ASP A 110 8.20 -14.72 7.08
C ASP A 110 8.08 -14.16 5.65
N ARG A 111 8.70 -13.00 5.37
CA ARG A 111 8.56 -12.24 4.12
C ARG A 111 8.88 -13.00 2.83
N SER A 112 9.66 -14.07 2.94
CA SER A 112 10.15 -14.86 1.79
C SER A 112 9.42 -16.18 1.62
N MET A 113 8.48 -16.54 2.50
CA MET A 113 7.86 -17.88 2.51
C MET A 113 7.22 -18.28 1.19
N TYR A 114 6.71 -17.31 0.41
CA TYR A 114 6.03 -17.57 -0.85
C TYR A 114 6.76 -17.00 -2.06
N LEU A 115 7.96 -16.43 -1.94
CA LEU A 115 8.67 -15.92 -3.11
C LEU A 115 9.12 -17.08 -4.00
N SER A 116 8.86 -17.00 -5.31
CA SER A 116 9.47 -17.91 -6.28
C SER A 116 11.00 -17.85 -6.14
N LYS A 117 11.66 -19.02 -6.12
CA LYS A 117 13.13 -19.10 -6.14
C LYS A 117 13.69 -18.60 -7.45
#